data_AF-A0A963SK23-F1
#
_entry.id   AF-A0A963SK23-F1
#
_cell.length_a   1.000
_cell.length_b   1.000
_cell.length_c   1.000
_cell.angle_alpha   90.00
_cell.angle_beta   90.00
_cell.angle_gamma   90.00
#
_symmetry.space_group_name_H-M   'P 1'
#
loop_
_entity.id
_entity.type
_entity.pdbx_description
1 polymer ?
#
loop_
_entity_poly.entity_id
_entity_poly.type
_entity_poly.pdbx_seq_one_letter_code
_entity_poly.pdbx_strand_id
1 'polypeptide(L)'
;MDIARNPAVPSENTQLADAPPEPKQPPLILREDYRPFGWLVPQIAMDFSLGIDRTRVVTTLAVARNAQADRADAIRLNGDGLRALSVRLDGQPNDGWAMDGDDLVLPLPGEAHEIEIITEIDPSANSQLMGLYASGGMLCTQCEAEGFRRISFFPDRPDVLSTYSVRMSGPKVQFPILLCNGNKVAEGEGDDGTHWAEWHDPWPKPSYLFALVAGDLVANSGTFTTMSGREVQLNVWVRDEDLPRTDHALESLKKSMKWDEEVFGREYDLDLFNIVAVSDFNMGAMEN
;
A
#
# COMPACT_ATOMS: atom_id res chain seq x y z
N MET A 1 -24.46 -53.31 39.70
CA MET A 1 -23.39 -52.63 40.44
C MET A 1 -23.14 -51.31 39.76
N ASP A 2 -23.09 -50.27 40.56
CA ASP A 2 -23.33 -48.87 40.22
C ASP A 2 -22.43 -48.26 39.14
N ILE A 3 -23.05 -47.34 38.41
CA ILE A 3 -22.43 -46.30 37.62
C ILE A 3 -22.04 -45.17 38.58
N ALA A 4 -20.81 -44.66 38.47
CA ALA A 4 -20.40 -43.25 38.56
C ALA A 4 -19.21 -42.91 39.51
N ARG A 5 -18.40 -41.96 39.00
CA ARG A 5 -17.60 -40.91 39.67
C ARG A 5 -16.23 -41.28 40.25
N ASN A 6 -15.16 -40.90 39.54
CA ASN A 6 -14.60 -39.55 39.64
C ASN A 6 -13.50 -39.31 38.57
N PRO A 7 -13.64 -38.29 37.69
CA PRO A 7 -12.53 -37.80 36.90
C PRO A 7 -11.55 -37.02 37.79
N ALA A 8 -10.27 -37.14 37.47
CA ALA A 8 -9.21 -36.36 38.08
C ALA A 8 -9.56 -34.87 38.06
N VAL A 9 -9.43 -34.23 39.22
CA VAL A 9 -9.53 -32.77 39.38
C VAL A 9 -8.36 -32.17 38.59
N PRO A 10 -8.58 -31.36 37.53
CA PRO A 10 -7.52 -30.57 36.96
C PRO A 10 -7.20 -29.46 37.95
N SER A 11 -5.93 -29.37 38.36
CA SER A 11 -5.39 -28.26 39.13
C SER A 11 -5.80 -26.93 38.51
N GLU A 12 -6.25 -26.03 39.38
CA GLU A 12 -6.66 -24.66 39.13
C GLU A 12 -5.72 -23.92 38.16
N ASN A 13 -6.19 -23.67 36.94
CA ASN A 13 -5.67 -22.60 36.11
C ASN A 13 -6.34 -21.29 36.60
N THR A 14 -5.74 -20.65 37.60
CA THR A 14 -6.28 -19.41 38.22
C THR A 14 -5.95 -18.14 37.45
N GLN A 15 -5.35 -18.23 36.26
CA GLN A 15 -5.32 -17.10 35.34
C GLN A 15 -6.62 -17.06 34.55
N LEU A 16 -7.61 -16.35 35.10
CA LEU A 16 -8.62 -15.69 34.28
C LEU A 16 -7.86 -14.92 33.21
N ALA A 17 -8.04 -15.29 31.94
CA ALA A 17 -7.59 -14.48 30.83
C ALA A 17 -8.10 -13.05 31.10
N ASP A 18 -7.19 -12.07 31.12
CA ASP A 18 -7.56 -10.68 31.31
C ASP A 18 -8.72 -10.37 30.36
N ALA A 19 -9.78 -9.75 30.90
CA ALA A 19 -10.90 -9.35 30.08
C ALA A 19 -10.35 -8.55 28.89
N PRO A 20 -10.79 -8.86 27.65
CA PRO A 20 -10.33 -8.10 26.49
C PRO A 20 -10.56 -6.61 26.77
N PRO A 21 -9.57 -5.74 26.47
CA PRO A 21 -9.69 -4.32 26.75
C PRO A 21 -11.00 -3.80 26.15
N GLU A 22 -11.71 -2.94 26.89
CA GLU A 22 -12.95 -2.35 26.39
C GLU A 22 -12.68 -1.68 25.04
N PRO A 23 -13.46 -2.01 23.99
CA PRO A 23 -13.27 -1.38 22.69
C PRO A 23 -13.47 0.12 22.85
N LYS A 24 -12.43 0.91 22.58
CA LYS A 24 -12.57 2.37 22.50
C LYS A 24 -13.60 2.68 21.42
N GLN A 25 -14.61 3.49 21.75
CA GLN A 25 -15.52 3.98 20.73
C GLN A 25 -14.71 4.79 19.70
N PRO A 26 -14.89 4.52 18.39
CA PRO A 26 -14.20 5.29 17.37
C PRO A 26 -14.63 6.75 17.47
N PRO A 27 -13.72 7.70 17.19
CA PRO A 27 -14.07 9.12 17.18
C PRO A 27 -15.18 9.37 16.15
N LEU A 28 -16.16 10.20 16.52
CA LEU A 28 -17.18 10.66 15.59
C LEU A 28 -16.54 11.65 14.60
N ILE A 29 -16.54 11.29 13.32
CA ILE A 29 -16.07 12.15 12.23
C ILE A 29 -17.29 12.70 11.48
N LEU A 30 -17.42 14.02 11.40
CA LEU A 30 -18.53 14.68 10.72
C LEU A 30 -18.09 15.28 9.40
N ARG A 31 -18.91 15.10 8.36
CA ARG A 31 -18.67 15.68 7.02
C ARG A 31 -18.53 17.21 7.04
N GLU A 32 -19.26 17.88 7.93
CA GLU A 32 -19.23 19.35 8.07
C GLU A 32 -17.93 19.89 8.69
N ASP A 33 -17.17 19.02 9.38
CA ASP A 33 -15.88 19.36 9.97
C ASP A 33 -14.73 19.28 8.98
N TYR A 34 -15.00 18.94 7.72
CA TYR A 34 -13.98 18.93 6.67
C TYR A 34 -13.20 20.25 6.64
N ARG A 35 -11.87 20.12 6.67
CA ARG A 35 -10.92 21.19 6.41
C ARG A 35 -9.87 20.67 5.43
N PRO A 36 -9.46 21.47 4.42
CA PRO A 36 -8.34 21.14 3.57
C PRO A 36 -7.10 20.84 4.39
N PHE A 37 -6.28 19.87 3.96
CA PHE A 37 -5.05 19.54 4.67
C PHE A 37 -4.05 20.70 4.60
N GLY A 38 -3.36 21.02 5.70
CA GLY A 38 -2.46 22.18 5.82
C GLY A 38 -1.26 22.18 4.84
N TRP A 39 -0.98 21.03 4.25
CA TRP A 39 0.14 20.79 3.36
C TRP A 39 -0.33 20.08 2.09
N LEU A 40 0.31 20.37 0.97
CA LEU A 40 0.27 19.56 -0.25
C LEU A 40 1.45 18.60 -0.21
N VAL A 41 1.27 17.42 -0.82
CA VAL A 41 2.34 16.45 -1.03
C VAL A 41 2.41 16.11 -2.52
N PRO A 42 2.89 17.02 -3.39
CA PRO A 42 2.83 16.82 -4.84
C PRO A 42 3.59 15.57 -5.31
N GLN A 43 4.64 15.16 -4.59
CA GLN A 43 5.50 14.04 -4.99
C GLN A 43 5.87 13.18 -3.79
N ILE A 44 5.86 11.87 -4.00
CA ILE A 44 6.35 10.87 -3.07
C ILE A 44 7.29 9.91 -3.80
N ALA A 45 8.46 9.69 -3.22
CA ALA A 45 9.40 8.66 -3.63
C ALA A 45 9.49 7.58 -2.54
N MET A 46 9.45 6.31 -2.93
CA MET A 46 9.51 5.19 -1.99
C MET A 46 10.55 4.16 -2.43
N ASP A 47 11.36 3.67 -1.49
CA ASP A 47 12.27 2.55 -1.69
C ASP A 47 11.90 1.41 -0.72
N PHE A 48 11.49 0.29 -1.30
CA PHE A 48 11.14 -0.93 -0.59
C PHE A 48 12.29 -1.95 -0.69
N SER A 49 12.83 -2.33 0.47
CA SER A 49 13.64 -3.53 0.62
C SER A 49 12.74 -4.65 1.17
N LEU A 50 12.24 -5.50 0.27
CA LEU A 50 11.19 -6.47 0.53
C LEU A 50 11.70 -7.72 1.24
N GLY A 51 10.94 -8.15 2.23
CA GLY A 51 11.07 -9.43 2.92
C GLY A 51 9.76 -9.77 3.62
N ILE A 52 9.39 -11.06 3.63
CA ILE A 52 8.12 -11.53 4.20
C ILE A 52 8.01 -11.19 5.69
N ASP A 53 9.07 -11.42 6.47
CA ASP A 53 9.07 -11.16 7.92
C ASP A 53 9.59 -9.77 8.28
N ARG A 54 10.19 -9.07 7.31
CA ARG A 54 10.81 -7.77 7.51
C ARG A 54 10.95 -7.05 6.18
N THR A 55 10.15 -6.01 6.00
CA THR A 55 10.26 -5.07 4.89
C THR A 55 10.67 -3.71 5.42
N ARG A 56 11.73 -3.14 4.85
CA ARG A 56 12.18 -1.78 5.18
C ARG A 56 11.71 -0.83 4.09
N VAL A 57 11.13 0.30 4.50
CA VAL A 57 10.60 1.32 3.59
C VAL A 57 11.28 2.66 3.85
N VAL A 58 11.88 3.25 2.83
CA VAL A 58 12.27 4.68 2.83
C VAL A 58 11.19 5.44 2.09
N THR A 59 10.67 6.50 2.67
CA THR A 59 9.67 7.37 2.06
C THR A 59 10.15 8.80 2.09
N THR A 60 10.25 9.43 0.92
CA THR A 60 10.60 10.83 0.76
C THR A 60 9.40 11.59 0.24
N LEU A 61 8.97 12.60 1.00
CA LEU A 61 7.83 13.45 0.71
C LEU A 61 8.32 14.85 0.34
N ALA A 62 7.98 15.31 -0.87
CA ALA A 62 8.08 16.73 -1.18
C ALA A 62 6.80 17.40 -0.67
N VAL A 63 6.91 18.30 0.29
CA VAL A 63 5.75 18.98 0.90
C VAL A 63 5.78 20.48 0.64
N ALA A 64 4.62 21.07 0.44
CA ALA A 64 4.44 22.51 0.24
C ALA A 64 3.21 23.03 0.97
N ARG A 65 3.17 24.30 1.32
CA ARG A 65 1.99 24.90 1.98
C ARG A 65 0.75 24.80 1.11
N ASN A 66 -0.36 24.40 1.71
CA ASN A 66 -1.66 24.47 1.06
C ASN A 66 -2.32 25.83 1.31
N ALA A 67 -2.38 26.67 0.28
CA ALA A 67 -3.01 28.00 0.36
C ALA A 67 -4.53 27.94 0.60
N GLN A 68 -5.17 26.78 0.45
CA GLN A 68 -6.60 26.57 0.73
C GLN A 68 -6.88 26.18 2.19
N ALA A 69 -5.86 25.98 3.00
CA ALA A 69 -5.97 25.54 4.39
C ALA A 69 -5.52 26.63 5.36
N ASP A 70 -5.97 26.51 6.62
CA ASP A 70 -5.39 27.30 7.71
C ASP A 70 -3.91 26.91 7.91
N ARG A 71 -3.09 27.90 8.26
CA ARG A 71 -1.65 27.68 8.47
C ARG A 71 -1.43 26.75 9.67
N ALA A 72 -0.70 25.65 9.45
CA ALA A 72 -0.34 24.68 10.49
C ALA A 72 1.19 24.62 10.69
N ASP A 73 1.71 24.97 11.86
CA ASP A 73 3.17 25.03 12.08
C ASP A 73 3.86 23.65 12.06
N ALA A 74 3.08 22.57 12.12
CA ALA A 74 3.53 21.19 11.97
C ALA A 74 2.72 20.48 10.89
N ILE A 75 3.33 19.45 10.30
CA ILE A 75 2.61 18.43 9.55
C ILE A 75 2.30 17.25 10.47
N ARG A 76 1.10 16.70 10.34
CA ARG A 76 0.69 15.45 10.99
C ARG A 76 0.59 14.39 9.91
N LEU A 77 1.34 13.30 10.09
CA LEU A 77 1.41 12.17 9.19
C LEU A 77 0.83 10.96 9.91
N ASN A 78 -0.18 10.34 9.31
CA ASN A 78 -0.88 9.22 9.91
C ASN A 78 -0.01 7.97 9.91
N GLY A 79 -0.06 7.23 11.02
CA GLY A 79 0.52 5.90 11.17
C GLY A 79 -0.48 4.96 11.82
N ASP A 80 -0.27 3.65 11.67
CA ASP A 80 -0.99 2.62 12.41
C ASP A 80 -0.09 1.37 12.53
N GLY A 81 0.29 1.02 13.75
CA GLY A 81 1.23 -0.06 14.02
C GLY A 81 2.65 0.20 13.49
N LEU A 82 2.97 1.46 13.20
CA LEU A 82 4.27 1.90 12.67
C LEU A 82 5.12 2.57 13.74
N ARG A 83 6.44 2.46 13.57
CA ARG A 83 7.41 3.27 14.29
C ARG A 83 8.42 3.84 13.30
N ALA A 84 8.68 5.15 13.39
CA ALA A 84 9.76 5.76 12.63
C ALA A 84 11.10 5.34 13.22
N LEU A 85 11.98 4.81 12.36
CA LEU A 85 13.37 4.48 12.70
C LEU A 85 14.26 5.72 12.60
N SER A 86 13.99 6.57 11.62
CA SER A 86 14.65 7.86 11.47
C SER A 86 13.79 8.82 10.66
N VAL A 87 13.95 10.11 10.92
CA VAL A 87 13.37 11.19 10.13
C VAL A 87 14.49 12.14 9.71
N ARG A 88 14.47 12.58 8.44
CA ARG A 88 15.27 13.70 7.96
C ARG A 88 14.38 14.81 7.44
N LEU A 89 14.84 16.03 7.63
CA LEU A 89 14.24 17.24 7.08
C LEU A 89 15.29 17.95 6.23
N ASP A 90 14.99 18.20 4.95
CA ASP A 90 15.86 18.86 3.99
C ASP A 90 17.27 18.24 3.96
N GLY A 91 17.31 16.89 3.93
CA GLY A 91 18.54 16.08 3.89
C GLY A 91 19.28 15.94 5.23
N GLN A 92 18.86 16.61 6.30
CA GLN A 92 19.52 16.56 7.62
C GLN A 92 18.75 15.69 8.61
N PRO A 93 19.41 14.88 9.45
CA PRO A 93 18.76 14.20 10.57
C PRO A 93 17.96 15.18 11.43
N ASN A 94 16.74 14.79 11.80
CA ASN A 94 15.83 15.63 12.58
C ASN A 94 15.23 14.83 13.74
N ASP A 95 15.42 15.32 14.96
CA ASP A 95 14.85 14.75 16.20
C ASP A 95 13.70 15.62 16.76
N GLY A 96 13.26 16.63 16.01
CA GLY A 96 12.21 17.58 16.41
C GLY A 96 10.78 17.08 16.19
N TRP A 97 10.60 15.85 15.71
CA TRP A 97 9.31 15.19 15.59
C TRP A 97 8.91 14.51 16.90
N ALA A 98 7.62 14.25 17.04
CA ALA A 98 7.07 13.47 18.14
C ALA A 98 5.97 12.54 17.63
N MET A 99 5.76 11.43 18.35
CA MET A 99 4.57 10.60 18.16
C MET A 99 3.43 11.15 19.01
N ASP A 100 2.25 11.32 18.41
CA ASP A 100 1.00 11.63 19.10
C ASP A 100 0.00 10.51 18.82
N GLY A 101 -0.11 9.56 19.76
CA GLY A 101 -0.70 8.26 19.46
C GLY A 101 0.11 7.54 18.39
N ASP A 102 -0.57 7.13 17.32
CA ASP A 102 0.05 6.46 16.17
C ASP A 102 0.53 7.44 15.09
N ASP A 103 0.22 8.74 15.20
CA ASP A 103 0.62 9.74 14.21
C ASP A 103 2.02 10.30 14.50
N LEU A 104 2.76 10.59 13.43
CA LEU A 104 4.00 11.35 13.50
C LEU A 104 3.71 12.83 13.27
N VAL A 105 4.11 13.68 14.22
CA VAL A 105 3.97 15.14 14.14
C VAL A 105 5.35 15.77 14.00
N LEU A 106 5.56 16.52 12.92
CA LEU A 106 6.84 17.14 12.59
C LEU A 106 6.66 18.66 12.37
N PRO A 107 7.29 19.53 13.19
CA PRO A 107 7.36 20.96 12.93
C PRO A 107 8.08 21.26 11.61
N LEU A 108 7.50 22.12 10.78
CA LEU A 108 8.04 22.46 9.46
C LEU A 108 8.24 23.98 9.30
N PRO A 109 9.48 24.47 9.40
CA PRO A 109 9.79 25.89 9.35
C PRO A 109 9.87 26.40 7.90
N GLY A 110 8.76 26.90 7.35
CA GLY A 110 8.77 27.53 6.03
C GLY A 110 7.59 27.16 5.15
N GLU A 111 7.81 27.26 3.84
CA GLU A 111 6.77 27.13 2.81
C GLU A 111 6.85 25.82 2.02
N ALA A 112 8.02 25.16 1.99
CA ALA A 112 8.23 23.86 1.34
C ALA A 112 9.42 23.14 1.96
N HIS A 113 9.35 21.81 2.02
CA HIS A 113 10.38 20.95 2.62
C HIS A 113 10.43 19.58 1.94
N GLU A 114 11.53 18.89 2.14
CA GLU A 114 11.66 17.45 1.89
C GLU A 114 11.70 16.70 3.23
N ILE A 115 10.82 15.70 3.39
CA ILE A 115 10.76 14.85 4.58
C ILE A 115 11.12 13.43 4.17
N GLU A 116 12.19 12.87 4.72
CA GLU A 116 12.53 11.45 4.55
C GLU A 116 12.20 10.69 5.85
N ILE A 117 11.48 9.58 5.73
CA ILE A 117 11.07 8.74 6.86
C ILE A 117 11.46 7.31 6.54
N ILE A 118 12.06 6.64 7.52
CA ILE A 118 12.40 5.22 7.43
C ILE A 118 11.51 4.45 8.38
N THR A 119 10.76 3.48 7.85
CA THR A 119 9.94 2.54 8.61
C THR A 119 10.38 1.11 8.34
N GLU A 120 9.98 0.22 9.24
CA GLU A 120 10.15 -1.21 9.09
C GLU A 120 8.86 -1.90 9.52
N ILE A 121 8.41 -2.85 8.71
CA ILE A 121 7.14 -3.56 8.88
C ILE A 121 7.36 -5.06 8.73
N ASP A 122 6.49 -5.84 9.36
CA ASP A 122 6.44 -7.30 9.29
C ASP A 122 5.15 -7.73 8.55
N PRO A 123 5.22 -7.93 7.22
CA PRO A 123 4.07 -8.37 6.43
C PRO A 123 3.50 -9.73 6.86
N SER A 124 4.32 -10.66 7.39
CA SER A 124 3.89 -12.00 7.78
C SER A 124 3.08 -12.00 9.07
N ALA A 125 3.33 -11.04 9.95
CA ALA A 125 2.53 -10.79 11.14
C ALA A 125 1.23 -10.00 10.88
N ASN A 126 1.02 -9.46 9.67
CA ASN A 126 -0.12 -8.58 9.37
C ASN A 126 -1.40 -9.36 9.02
N SER A 127 -2.10 -9.83 10.06
CA SER A 127 -3.38 -10.55 9.93
C SER A 127 -4.59 -9.66 9.60
N GLN A 128 -4.42 -8.34 9.56
CA GLN A 128 -5.51 -7.41 9.21
C GLN A 128 -5.77 -7.33 7.71
N LEU A 129 -4.80 -7.77 6.88
CA LEU A 129 -4.84 -7.66 5.42
C LEU A 129 -5.10 -6.22 4.94
N MET A 130 -4.46 -5.25 5.61
CA MET A 130 -4.45 -3.82 5.28
C MET A 130 -3.01 -3.28 5.35
N GLY A 131 -2.67 -2.33 4.48
CA GLY A 131 -1.28 -1.96 4.22
C GLY A 131 -0.58 -3.05 3.42
N LEU A 132 0.70 -3.29 3.69
CA LEU A 132 1.47 -4.39 3.08
C LEU A 132 1.34 -5.64 3.96
N TYR A 133 0.97 -6.77 3.36
CA TYR A 133 0.80 -8.04 4.06
C TYR A 133 1.23 -9.22 3.20
N ALA A 134 1.46 -10.37 3.84
CA ALA A 134 1.78 -11.61 3.15
C ALA A 134 0.53 -12.45 2.87
N SER A 135 0.36 -12.96 1.65
CA SER A 135 -0.66 -13.94 1.28
C SER A 135 -0.04 -15.09 0.49
N GLY A 136 -0.03 -16.28 1.10
CA GLY A 136 0.49 -17.51 0.48
C GLY A 136 1.88 -17.36 -0.17
N GLY A 137 2.84 -16.79 0.57
CA GLY A 137 4.22 -16.62 0.12
C GLY A 137 4.51 -15.40 -0.75
N MET A 138 3.48 -14.61 -1.08
CA MET A 138 3.60 -13.35 -1.83
C MET A 138 3.34 -12.15 -0.92
N LEU A 139 3.77 -10.97 -1.34
CA LEU A 139 3.42 -9.70 -0.73
C LEU A 139 2.40 -8.98 -1.61
N CYS A 140 1.36 -8.43 -0.99
CA CYS A 140 0.40 -7.56 -1.65
C CYS A 140 -0.08 -6.47 -0.71
N THR A 141 -0.71 -5.44 -1.27
CA THR A 141 -1.24 -4.31 -0.52
C THR A 141 -2.75 -4.17 -0.62
N GLN A 142 -3.36 -3.68 0.44
CA GLN A 142 -4.71 -3.11 0.44
C GLN A 142 -4.67 -1.77 1.18
N CYS A 143 -4.87 -0.67 0.44
CA CYS A 143 -4.74 0.68 1.00
C CYS A 143 -6.08 1.38 1.23
N GLU A 144 -7.18 0.97 0.58
CA GLU A 144 -8.50 1.52 0.89
C GLU A 144 -9.07 0.94 2.20
N ALA A 145 -9.62 1.76 3.10
CA ALA A 145 -9.73 3.23 3.02
C ALA A 145 -8.52 3.98 3.60
N GLU A 146 -7.86 3.40 4.59
CA GLU A 146 -6.81 4.03 5.40
C GLU A 146 -5.69 3.03 5.70
N GLY A 147 -5.33 2.21 4.72
CA GLY A 147 -4.32 1.16 4.85
C GLY A 147 -2.90 1.62 4.55
N PHE A 148 -2.71 2.74 3.82
CA PHE A 148 -1.37 3.21 3.47
C PHE A 148 -0.58 3.67 4.69
N ARG A 149 -1.24 4.21 5.72
CA ARG A 149 -0.63 4.53 7.03
C ARG A 149 -0.08 3.32 7.80
N ARG A 150 -0.30 2.09 7.32
CA ARG A 150 0.33 0.85 7.82
C ARG A 150 1.59 0.45 7.03
N ILE A 151 1.99 1.26 6.06
CA ILE A 151 3.21 1.09 5.25
C ILE A 151 4.22 2.18 5.60
N SER A 152 3.77 3.44 5.52
CA SER A 152 4.60 4.62 5.81
C SER A 152 3.77 5.75 6.41
N PHE A 153 4.44 6.66 7.11
CA PHE A 153 3.80 7.85 7.65
C PHE A 153 3.42 8.82 6.52
N PHE A 154 2.12 9.10 6.37
CA PHE A 154 1.59 9.91 5.28
C PHE A 154 0.29 10.62 5.69
N PRO A 155 -0.09 11.78 5.12
CA PRO A 155 -1.44 12.31 5.31
C PRO A 155 -2.44 11.43 4.54
N ASP A 156 -2.85 10.34 5.16
CA ASP A 156 -3.60 9.25 4.54
C ASP A 156 -5.08 9.60 4.41
N ARG A 157 -5.36 10.53 3.51
CA ARG A 157 -6.65 11.13 3.20
C ARG A 157 -6.78 11.39 1.70
N PRO A 158 -7.98 11.24 1.11
CA PRO A 158 -8.12 11.15 -0.35
C PRO A 158 -8.02 12.49 -1.10
N ASP A 159 -8.03 13.62 -0.42
CA ASP A 159 -7.83 14.95 -1.02
C ASP A 159 -6.36 15.39 -1.06
N VAL A 160 -5.44 14.56 -0.57
CA VAL A 160 -4.00 14.73 -0.80
C VAL A 160 -3.58 13.83 -1.95
N LEU A 161 -3.19 14.45 -3.07
CA LEU A 161 -2.82 13.75 -4.30
C LEU A 161 -1.33 13.91 -4.57
N SER A 162 -0.66 12.79 -4.87
CA SER A 162 0.77 12.74 -5.15
C SER A 162 1.03 11.95 -6.44
N THR A 163 2.06 12.34 -7.19
CA THR A 163 2.68 11.41 -8.16
C THR A 163 3.64 10.49 -7.41
N TYR A 164 3.72 9.22 -7.82
CA TYR A 164 4.49 8.20 -7.11
C TYR A 164 5.69 7.72 -7.94
N SER A 165 6.86 7.68 -7.32
CA SER A 165 8.05 7.01 -7.84
C SER A 165 8.47 5.92 -6.85
N VAL A 166 8.42 4.67 -7.27
CA VAL A 166 8.57 3.51 -6.38
C VAL A 166 9.68 2.62 -6.88
N ARG A 167 10.71 2.43 -6.06
CA ARG A 167 11.72 1.40 -6.24
C ARG A 167 11.42 0.25 -5.28
N MET A 168 11.48 -0.96 -5.77
CA MET A 168 11.35 -2.16 -4.96
C MET A 168 12.46 -3.16 -5.29
N SER A 169 13.00 -3.78 -4.26
CA SER A 169 14.06 -4.78 -4.34
C SER A 169 13.78 -5.92 -3.39
N GLY A 170 14.20 -7.13 -3.74
CA GLY A 170 14.01 -8.31 -2.90
C GLY A 170 14.66 -9.57 -3.47
N PRO A 171 14.68 -10.70 -2.73
CA PRO A 171 15.25 -11.95 -3.21
C PRO A 171 14.52 -12.45 -4.46
N LYS A 172 15.22 -12.57 -5.59
CA LYS A 172 14.60 -12.91 -6.88
C LYS A 172 13.94 -14.29 -6.90
N VAL A 173 14.47 -15.23 -6.11
CA VAL A 173 13.87 -16.58 -5.97
C VAL A 173 12.51 -16.52 -5.28
N GLN A 174 12.33 -15.60 -4.33
CA GLN A 174 11.09 -15.47 -3.58
C GLN A 174 10.08 -14.55 -4.29
N PHE A 175 10.57 -13.50 -4.93
CA PHE A 175 9.76 -12.46 -5.56
C PHE A 175 10.17 -12.22 -7.01
N PRO A 176 10.12 -13.21 -7.91
CA PRO A 176 10.59 -13.02 -9.29
C PRO A 176 9.79 -11.96 -10.06
N ILE A 177 8.56 -11.65 -9.63
CA ILE A 177 7.72 -10.60 -10.18
C ILE A 177 7.54 -9.47 -9.15
N LEU A 178 7.77 -8.23 -9.59
CA LEU A 178 7.68 -6.99 -8.82
C LEU A 178 6.78 -5.98 -9.56
N LEU A 179 5.59 -5.69 -9.03
CA LEU A 179 4.57 -4.82 -9.66
C LEU A 179 4.18 -3.64 -8.76
N CYS A 180 3.93 -2.50 -9.39
CA CYS A 180 3.40 -1.29 -8.75
C CYS A 180 2.48 -0.55 -9.73
N ASN A 181 1.87 0.56 -9.29
CA ASN A 181 1.12 1.45 -10.17
C ASN A 181 2.02 2.08 -11.25
N GLY A 182 1.41 2.51 -12.34
CA GLY A 182 2.10 3.22 -13.43
C GLY A 182 2.94 2.31 -14.32
N ASN A 183 4.06 2.83 -14.81
CA ASN A 183 4.92 2.15 -15.77
C ASN A 183 6.26 1.74 -15.14
N LYS A 184 6.76 0.56 -15.50
CA LYS A 184 8.11 0.12 -15.13
C LYS A 184 9.14 0.92 -15.93
N VAL A 185 9.91 1.76 -15.24
CA VAL A 185 10.88 2.69 -15.85
C VAL A 185 12.31 2.15 -15.84
N ALA A 186 12.63 1.25 -14.91
CA ALA A 186 13.92 0.58 -14.85
C ALA A 186 13.81 -0.75 -14.11
N GLU A 187 14.76 -1.66 -14.36
CA GLU A 187 14.93 -2.90 -13.62
C GLU A 187 16.39 -3.35 -13.65
N GLY A 188 16.76 -4.22 -12.72
CA GLY A 188 18.11 -4.78 -12.70
C GLY A 188 18.29 -5.90 -11.68
N GLU A 189 19.45 -6.55 -11.75
CA GLU A 189 19.86 -7.62 -10.85
C GLU A 189 20.80 -7.07 -9.77
N GLY A 190 20.77 -7.66 -8.58
CA GLY A 190 21.74 -7.47 -7.52
C GLY A 190 22.76 -8.60 -7.48
N ASP A 191 23.96 -8.33 -6.97
CA ASP A 191 25.05 -9.32 -6.88
C ASP A 191 24.82 -10.38 -5.78
N ASP A 192 23.83 -10.19 -4.91
CA ASP A 192 23.50 -11.01 -3.75
C ASP A 192 22.27 -11.91 -3.96
N GLY A 193 21.82 -12.08 -5.20
CA GLY A 193 20.63 -12.86 -5.54
C GLY A 193 19.32 -12.07 -5.37
N THR A 194 19.40 -10.78 -5.07
CA THR A 194 18.27 -9.85 -5.18
C THR A 194 18.12 -9.35 -6.62
N HIS A 195 16.98 -8.75 -6.90
CA HIS A 195 16.76 -7.93 -8.09
C HIS A 195 15.86 -6.75 -7.72
N TRP A 196 15.64 -5.83 -8.65
CA TRP A 196 14.84 -4.65 -8.40
C TRP A 196 14.08 -4.18 -9.63
N ALA A 197 13.01 -3.43 -9.39
CA ALA A 197 12.23 -2.71 -10.39
C ALA A 197 11.89 -1.31 -9.87
N GLU A 198 11.88 -0.33 -10.79
CA GLU A 198 11.42 1.03 -10.55
C GLU A 198 10.16 1.30 -11.37
N TRP A 199 9.18 1.90 -10.71
CA TRP A 199 7.88 2.22 -11.26
C TRP A 199 7.59 3.71 -11.08
N HIS A 200 6.96 4.31 -12.08
CA HIS A 200 6.52 5.69 -12.02
C HIS A 200 5.09 5.83 -12.50
N ASP A 201 4.26 6.44 -11.65
CA ASP A 201 2.90 6.82 -11.99
C ASP A 201 2.82 8.34 -12.15
N PRO A 202 2.58 8.84 -13.38
CA PRO A 202 2.54 10.26 -13.66
C PRO A 202 1.26 10.95 -13.17
N TRP A 203 0.24 10.17 -12.78
CA TRP A 203 -1.05 10.72 -12.38
C TRP A 203 -1.09 10.98 -10.86
N PRO A 204 -1.39 12.22 -10.43
CA PRO A 204 -1.61 12.49 -9.01
C PRO A 204 -2.78 11.68 -8.48
N LYS A 205 -2.51 10.81 -7.50
CA LYS A 205 -3.51 9.95 -6.90
C LYS A 205 -3.44 9.99 -5.37
N PRO A 206 -4.55 9.69 -4.68
CA PRO A 206 -4.54 9.52 -3.23
C PRO A 206 -3.85 8.22 -2.82
N SER A 207 -3.40 8.17 -1.56
CA SER A 207 -2.69 7.02 -0.99
C SER A 207 -3.47 5.72 -1.01
N TYR A 208 -4.80 5.77 -0.98
CA TYR A 208 -5.64 4.56 -1.00
C TYR A 208 -5.55 3.79 -2.33
N LEU A 209 -5.13 4.44 -3.42
CA LEU A 209 -4.89 3.82 -4.73
C LEU A 209 -3.44 3.31 -4.90
N PHE A 210 -2.61 3.38 -3.86
CA PHE A 210 -1.29 2.78 -3.92
C PHE A 210 -1.39 1.24 -3.91
N ALA A 211 -0.72 0.59 -4.86
CA ALA A 211 -0.56 -0.85 -4.89
C ALA A 211 0.89 -1.31 -5.07
N LEU A 212 1.26 -2.36 -4.37
CA LEU A 212 2.50 -3.11 -4.55
C LEU A 212 2.18 -4.61 -4.49
N VAL A 213 2.71 -5.37 -5.45
CA VAL A 213 2.68 -6.84 -5.44
C VAL A 213 4.07 -7.39 -5.72
N ALA A 214 4.49 -8.38 -4.93
CA ALA A 214 5.74 -9.09 -5.13
C ALA A 214 5.56 -10.59 -4.87
N GLY A 215 5.92 -11.45 -5.83
CA GLY A 215 5.68 -12.89 -5.70
C GLY A 215 6.07 -13.71 -6.93
N ASP A 216 5.89 -15.03 -6.81
CA ASP A 216 6.03 -15.97 -7.92
C ASP A 216 4.68 -16.10 -8.65
N LEU A 217 4.57 -15.39 -9.77
CA LEU A 217 3.34 -15.21 -10.53
C LEU A 217 3.58 -15.44 -12.01
N VAL A 218 2.54 -15.93 -12.69
CA VAL A 218 2.47 -16.04 -14.15
C VAL A 218 1.33 -15.18 -14.68
N ALA A 219 1.46 -14.68 -15.91
CA ALA A 219 0.46 -13.83 -16.53
C ALA A 219 -0.21 -14.50 -17.73
N ASN A 220 -1.53 -14.36 -17.83
CA ASN A 220 -2.21 -14.39 -19.13
C ASN A 220 -2.22 -12.98 -19.71
N SER A 221 -1.44 -12.79 -20.77
CA SER A 221 -1.22 -11.48 -21.38
C SER A 221 -1.97 -11.32 -22.70
N GLY A 222 -2.43 -10.10 -22.95
CA GLY A 222 -3.03 -9.70 -24.23
C GLY A 222 -2.76 -8.22 -24.51
N THR A 223 -3.38 -7.70 -25.55
CA THR A 223 -3.34 -6.28 -25.89
C THR A 223 -4.74 -5.73 -26.16
N PHE A 224 -4.88 -4.42 -26.04
CA PHE A 224 -6.05 -3.66 -26.46
C PHE A 224 -5.60 -2.39 -27.18
N THR A 225 -6.18 -2.11 -28.35
CA THR A 225 -5.94 -0.85 -29.07
C THR A 225 -7.08 0.10 -28.78
N THR A 226 -6.76 1.24 -28.18
CA THR A 226 -7.71 2.28 -27.84
C THR A 226 -8.30 2.98 -29.07
N MET A 227 -9.38 3.74 -28.89
CA MET A 227 -10.04 4.51 -29.95
C MET A 227 -9.12 5.53 -30.63
N SER A 228 -8.09 6.05 -29.96
CA SER A 228 -7.06 6.91 -30.56
C SER A 228 -5.88 6.16 -31.17
N GLY A 229 -5.80 4.84 -30.99
CA GLY A 229 -4.74 3.99 -31.55
C GLY A 229 -3.58 3.67 -30.59
N ARG A 230 -3.64 4.05 -29.32
CA ARG A 230 -2.68 3.58 -28.30
C ARG A 230 -2.84 2.06 -28.10
N GLU A 231 -1.75 1.33 -28.14
CA GLU A 231 -1.70 -0.08 -27.72
C GLU A 231 -1.44 -0.17 -26.22
N VAL A 232 -2.31 -0.88 -25.50
CA VAL A 232 -2.23 -1.12 -24.06
C VAL A 232 -1.93 -2.59 -23.83
N GLN A 233 -0.88 -2.89 -23.05
CA GLN A 233 -0.59 -4.25 -22.61
C GLN A 233 -1.54 -4.64 -21.48
N LEU A 234 -2.19 -5.80 -21.57
CA LEU A 234 -3.07 -6.33 -20.53
C LEU A 234 -2.44 -7.55 -19.90
N ASN A 235 -2.39 -7.63 -18.58
CA ASN A 235 -1.86 -8.80 -17.87
C ASN A 235 -2.80 -9.23 -16.73
N VAL A 236 -3.18 -10.50 -16.73
CA VAL A 236 -3.87 -11.14 -15.59
C VAL A 236 -2.87 -12.05 -14.89
N TRP A 237 -2.32 -11.56 -13.78
CA TRP A 237 -1.33 -12.24 -12.94
C TRP A 237 -2.00 -13.16 -11.93
N VAL A 238 -1.54 -14.39 -11.85
CA VAL A 238 -2.05 -15.45 -10.98
C VAL A 238 -0.93 -16.38 -10.55
N ARG A 239 -1.19 -17.27 -9.58
CA ARG A 239 -0.33 -18.43 -9.36
C ARG A 239 -0.45 -19.41 -10.53
N ASP A 240 0.59 -20.21 -10.77
CA ASP A 240 0.70 -21.10 -11.93
C ASP A 240 -0.52 -22.02 -12.10
N GLU A 241 -1.02 -22.57 -10.99
CA GLU A 241 -2.18 -23.46 -10.99
C GLU A 241 -3.49 -22.82 -11.47
N ASP A 242 -3.61 -21.49 -11.38
CA ASP A 242 -4.81 -20.74 -11.74
C ASP A 242 -4.76 -20.14 -13.15
N LEU A 243 -3.60 -20.19 -13.83
CA LEU A 243 -3.42 -19.65 -15.18
C LEU A 243 -4.51 -20.12 -16.18
N PRO A 244 -4.92 -21.40 -16.23
CA PRO A 244 -5.97 -21.86 -17.15
C PRO A 244 -7.36 -21.25 -16.90
N ARG A 245 -7.57 -20.50 -15.81
CA ARG A 245 -8.87 -19.93 -15.41
C ARG A 245 -9.02 -18.45 -15.77
N THR A 246 -8.02 -17.86 -16.41
CA THR A 246 -7.89 -16.40 -16.59
C THR A 246 -8.51 -15.84 -17.88
N ASP A 247 -8.83 -16.70 -18.86
CA ASP A 247 -9.31 -16.26 -20.18
C ASP A 247 -10.55 -15.37 -20.12
N HIS A 248 -11.50 -15.73 -19.24
CA HIS A 248 -12.73 -14.94 -19.09
C HIS A 248 -12.45 -13.54 -18.52
N ALA A 249 -11.48 -13.42 -17.60
CA ALA A 249 -11.10 -12.14 -17.01
C ALA A 249 -10.45 -11.23 -18.06
N LEU A 250 -9.50 -11.76 -18.84
CA LEU A 250 -8.83 -11.00 -19.91
C LEU A 250 -9.82 -10.51 -20.98
N GLU A 251 -10.75 -11.37 -21.41
CA GLU A 251 -11.78 -10.98 -22.38
C GLU A 251 -12.79 -9.99 -21.80
N SER A 252 -13.11 -10.10 -20.51
CA SER A 252 -13.99 -9.13 -19.84
C SER A 252 -13.33 -7.77 -19.72
N LEU A 253 -12.02 -7.70 -19.43
CA LEU A 253 -11.25 -6.46 -19.40
C LEU A 253 -11.32 -5.73 -20.75
N LYS A 254 -11.04 -6.44 -21.86
CA LYS A 254 -11.15 -5.86 -23.21
C LYS A 254 -12.55 -5.33 -23.51
N LYS A 255 -13.60 -6.07 -23.11
CA LYS A 255 -14.99 -5.63 -23.29
C LYS A 255 -15.31 -4.38 -22.46
N SER A 256 -14.82 -4.30 -21.23
CA SER A 256 -15.00 -3.11 -20.38
C SER A 256 -14.34 -1.89 -21.01
N MET A 257 -13.08 -2.00 -21.44
CA MET A 257 -12.37 -0.91 -22.12
C MET A 257 -13.11 -0.47 -23.39
N LYS A 258 -13.53 -1.43 -24.23
CA LYS A 258 -14.27 -1.11 -25.46
C LYS A 258 -15.60 -0.41 -25.19
N TRP A 259 -16.33 -0.89 -24.19
CA TRP A 259 -17.62 -0.32 -23.83
C TRP A 259 -17.48 1.09 -23.26
N ASP A 260 -16.46 1.37 -22.45
CA ASP A 260 -16.23 2.71 -21.90
C ASP A 260 -15.87 3.72 -23.00
N GLU A 261 -15.13 3.29 -24.03
CA GLU A 261 -14.90 4.09 -25.24
C GLU A 261 -16.20 4.36 -26.02
N GLU A 262 -17.00 3.33 -26.28
CA GLU A 262 -18.21 3.44 -27.09
C GLU A 262 -19.32 4.24 -26.40
N VAL A 263 -19.45 4.11 -25.08
CA VAL A 263 -20.56 4.67 -24.31
C VAL A 263 -20.19 6.01 -23.67
N PHE A 264 -18.97 6.15 -23.15
CA PHE A 264 -18.53 7.35 -22.43
C PHE A 264 -17.44 8.15 -23.15
N GLY A 265 -16.85 7.62 -24.23
CA GLY A 265 -15.75 8.28 -24.92
C GLY A 265 -14.49 8.37 -24.07
N ARG A 266 -14.26 7.37 -23.20
CA ARG A 266 -13.11 7.30 -22.30
C ARG A 266 -12.16 6.20 -22.77
N GLU A 267 -10.93 6.57 -23.07
CA GLU A 267 -9.85 5.62 -23.35
C GLU A 267 -8.91 5.49 -22.15
N TYR A 268 -8.22 4.35 -22.07
CA TYR A 268 -7.21 4.12 -21.04
C TYR A 268 -5.96 4.95 -21.30
N ASP A 269 -5.33 5.43 -20.22
CA ASP A 269 -4.34 6.51 -20.25
C ASP A 269 -2.90 6.07 -19.94
N LEU A 270 -2.70 4.82 -19.52
CA LEU A 270 -1.39 4.19 -19.29
C LEU A 270 -1.05 3.15 -20.36
N ASP A 271 0.20 2.66 -20.33
CA ASP A 271 0.73 1.73 -21.34
C ASP A 271 0.45 0.26 -21.00
N LEU A 272 0.12 -0.04 -19.73
CA LEU A 272 -0.19 -1.38 -19.26
C LEU A 272 -1.28 -1.38 -18.18
N PHE A 273 -2.10 -2.43 -18.19
CA PHE A 273 -3.15 -2.70 -17.21
C PHE A 273 -2.88 -4.07 -16.56
N ASN A 274 -2.55 -4.07 -15.27
CA ASN A 274 -2.31 -5.28 -14.50
C ASN A 274 -3.52 -5.61 -13.63
N ILE A 275 -3.95 -6.87 -13.64
CA ILE A 275 -4.84 -7.47 -12.65
C ILE A 275 -4.03 -8.53 -11.92
N VAL A 276 -4.07 -8.55 -10.58
CA VAL A 276 -3.46 -9.61 -9.78
C VAL A 276 -4.56 -10.33 -9.01
N ALA A 277 -4.70 -11.64 -9.21
CA ALA A 277 -5.60 -12.44 -8.39
C ALA A 277 -4.84 -12.98 -7.17
N VAL A 278 -5.34 -12.66 -5.98
CA VAL A 278 -4.82 -13.12 -4.69
C VAL A 278 -5.88 -13.92 -3.95
N SER A 279 -5.47 -14.92 -3.17
CA SER A 279 -6.41 -15.79 -2.45
C SER A 279 -6.96 -15.15 -1.18
N ASP A 280 -6.13 -14.43 -0.44
CA ASP A 280 -6.52 -13.77 0.82
C ASP A 280 -6.69 -12.27 0.55
N PHE A 281 -7.94 -11.88 0.25
CA PHE A 281 -8.32 -10.50 0.01
C PHE A 281 -9.63 -10.21 0.76
N ASN A 282 -9.61 -9.24 1.67
CA ASN A 282 -10.77 -8.90 2.48
C ASN A 282 -11.93 -8.35 1.63
N MET A 283 -11.60 -7.68 0.53
CA MET A 283 -12.55 -7.07 -0.39
C MET A 283 -12.73 -7.97 -1.63
N GLY A 284 -13.67 -7.65 -2.52
CA GLY A 284 -13.86 -8.42 -3.75
C GLY A 284 -12.77 -8.17 -4.79
N ALA A 285 -12.47 -6.90 -5.05
CA ALA A 285 -11.45 -6.37 -5.94
C ALA A 285 -11.13 -4.92 -5.53
N MET A 286 -10.07 -4.32 -6.08
CA MET A 286 -9.65 -2.95 -5.79
C MET A 286 -9.08 -2.28 -7.06
N GLU A 287 -9.39 -1.01 -7.27
CA GLU A 287 -9.13 -0.23 -8.51
C GLU A 287 -7.80 0.54 -8.55
N ASN A 288 -6.77 0.02 -7.87
CA ASN A 288 -5.45 0.67 -7.75
C ASN A 288 -4.78 1.00 -9.10
#